data_AF-A0A661XKT6-F1
#
_entry.id   AF-A0A661XKT6-F1
#
_cell.length_a   1.000
_cell.length_b   1.000
_cell.length_c   1.000
_cell.angle_alpha   90.00
_cell.angle_beta   90.00
_cell.angle_gamma   90.00
#
_symmetry.space_group_name_H-M   'P 1'
#
loop_
_entity.id
_entity.type
_entity.pdbx_description
1 polymer ?
#
loop_
_entity_poly.entity_id
_entity_poly.type
_entity_poly.pdbx_seq_one_letter_code
_entity_poly.pdbx_strand_id
1 'polypeptide(L)'
;MQLAIIIVLIVIIIFAYLVISGRKQRKEYKENIKLLTLENYKLIRDSPDIDGLSRYRIIHNENKLRFTRKNGYTLFWIEINKDEPHGIKLRGLDGYGIRDREFLKYTANLIRKIKYLPIV
;
A
#
# COMPACT_ATOMS: atom_id res chain seq x y z
N MET A 1 -24.98 -40.22 -3.62
CA MET A 1 -25.56 -38.97 -4.16
C MET A 1 -25.44 -37.79 -3.21
N GLN A 2 -25.89 -37.88 -1.95
CA GLN A 2 -25.84 -36.75 -1.01
C GLN A 2 -24.42 -36.19 -0.77
N LEU A 3 -23.41 -37.06 -0.60
CA LEU A 3 -22.01 -36.63 -0.42
C LEU A 3 -21.47 -35.82 -1.62
N ALA A 4 -21.79 -36.24 -2.84
CA ALA A 4 -21.37 -35.54 -4.06
C ALA A 4 -22.01 -34.14 -4.16
N ILE A 5 -23.28 -34.02 -3.78
CA ILE A 5 -24.00 -32.74 -3.74
C ILE A 5 -23.35 -31.79 -2.72
N ILE A 6 -22.97 -32.30 -1.54
CA ILE A 6 -22.30 -31.50 -0.50
C ILE A 6 -20.94 -30.99 -1.00
N ILE A 7 -20.14 -31.84 -1.65
CA ILE A 7 -18.83 -31.44 -2.20
C ILE A 7 -19.00 -30.33 -3.25
N VAL A 8 -19.97 -30.47 -4.15
CA VAL A 8 -20.25 -29.46 -5.17
C VAL A 8 -20.66 -28.12 -4.53
N LEU A 9 -21.49 -28.14 -3.49
CA LEU A 9 -21.88 -26.92 -2.75
C LEU A 9 -20.68 -26.24 -2.09
N ILE A 10 -19.77 -27.00 -1.47
CA ILE A 10 -18.55 -26.46 -0.85
C ILE A 10 -17.67 -25.78 -1.91
N VAL A 11 -17.50 -26.41 -3.08
CA VAL A 11 -16.70 -25.84 -4.18
C VAL A 11 -17.32 -24.52 -4.66
N ILE A 12 -18.64 -24.46 -4.83
CA ILE A 12 -19.34 -23.22 -5.22
C ILE A 12 -19.13 -22.11 -4.19
N ILE A 13 -19.23 -22.41 -2.90
CA ILE A 13 -19.01 -21.44 -1.81
C ILE A 13 -17.57 -20.92 -1.84
N ILE A 14 -16.58 -21.80 -2.00
CA ILE A 14 -15.16 -21.41 -2.10
C ILE A 14 -14.94 -20.50 -3.32
N PHE A 15 -15.48 -20.86 -4.49
CA PHE A 15 -15.38 -20.04 -5.69
C PHE A 15 -16.03 -18.67 -5.51
N ALA A 16 -17.24 -18.62 -4.94
CA ALA A 16 -17.94 -17.36 -4.66
C ALA A 16 -17.11 -16.47 -3.73
N TYR A 17 -16.53 -17.04 -2.66
CA TYR A 17 -15.65 -16.33 -1.73
C TYR A 17 -14.41 -15.76 -2.43
N LEU A 18 -13.75 -16.56 -3.28
CA LEU A 18 -12.57 -16.13 -4.04
C LEU A 18 -12.89 -14.96 -4.98
N VAL A 19 -14.03 -15.01 -5.68
CA VAL A 19 -14.47 -13.93 -6.58
C VAL A 19 -14.73 -12.64 -5.82
N ILE A 20 -15.46 -12.72 -4.69
CA ILE A 20 -15.78 -11.56 -3.85
C ILE A 20 -14.50 -10.94 -3.28
N SER A 21 -13.62 -11.77 -2.71
CA SER A 21 -12.33 -11.33 -2.16
C SER A 21 -11.46 -10.66 -3.23
N GLY A 22 -11.37 -11.25 -4.42
CA GLY A 22 -10.63 -10.69 -5.54
C GLY A 22 -11.17 -9.32 -5.99
N ARG A 23 -12.50 -9.14 -6.05
CA ARG A 23 -13.12 -7.85 -6.37
C ARG A 23 -12.79 -6.79 -5.32
N LYS A 24 -12.89 -7.14 -4.03
CA LYS A 24 -12.55 -6.24 -2.92
C LYS A 24 -11.10 -5.77 -2.99
N GLN A 25 -10.16 -6.69 -3.21
CA GLN A 25 -8.74 -6.37 -3.35
C GLN A 25 -8.46 -5.43 -4.54
N ARG A 26 -9.12 -5.66 -5.69
CA ARG A 26 -8.97 -4.77 -6.87
C ARG A 26 -9.49 -3.37 -6.59
N LYS A 27 -10.63 -3.25 -5.89
CA LYS A 27 -11.19 -1.94 -5.50
C LYS A 27 -10.25 -1.21 -4.55
N GLU A 28 -9.79 -1.89 -3.50
CA GLU A 28 -8.85 -1.33 -2.52
C GLU A 28 -7.54 -0.88 -3.19
N TYR A 29 -7.01 -1.67 -4.13
CA TYR A 29 -5.83 -1.30 -4.90
C TYR A 29 -6.03 -0.02 -5.70
N LYS A 30 -7.15 0.10 -6.42
CA LYS A 30 -7.50 1.31 -7.20
C LYS A 30 -7.63 2.54 -6.30
N GLU A 31 -8.23 2.40 -5.13
CA GLU A 31 -8.39 3.50 -4.18
C GLU A 31 -7.05 3.91 -3.56
N ASN A 32 -6.20 2.93 -3.20
CA ASN A 32 -4.89 3.21 -2.63
C ASN A 32 -3.93 3.85 -3.64
N ILE A 33 -3.95 3.44 -4.92
CA ILE A 33 -3.13 4.05 -5.97
C ILE A 33 -3.41 5.54 -6.13
N LYS A 34 -4.67 5.95 -6.02
CA LYS A 34 -5.07 7.36 -6.11
C LYS A 34 -4.45 8.23 -5.01
N LEU A 35 -3.93 7.62 -3.94
CA LEU A 35 -3.23 8.34 -2.87
C LEU A 35 -1.75 8.55 -3.17
N LEU A 36 -1.17 7.93 -4.19
CA LEU A 36 0.21 8.18 -4.60
C LEU A 36 0.32 9.47 -5.44
N THR A 37 -0.02 10.61 -4.84
CA THR A 37 0.06 11.93 -5.48
C THR A 37 1.24 12.73 -4.94
N LEU A 38 1.67 13.73 -5.70
CA LEU A 38 2.72 14.66 -5.24
C LEU A 38 2.33 15.38 -3.94
N GLU A 39 1.06 15.75 -3.78
CA GLU A 39 0.53 16.35 -2.55
C GLU A 39 0.73 15.42 -1.35
N ASN A 40 0.32 14.15 -1.47
CA ASN A 40 0.46 13.19 -0.38
C ASN A 40 1.91 12.77 -0.13
N TYR A 41 2.75 12.78 -1.16
CA TYR A 41 4.20 12.62 -0.99
C TYR A 41 4.78 13.73 -0.10
N LYS A 42 4.41 14.99 -0.36
CA LYS A 42 4.82 16.13 0.47
C LYS A 42 4.29 16.00 1.89
N LEU A 43 3.05 15.52 2.08
CA LEU A 43 2.51 15.24 3.42
C LEU A 43 3.37 14.26 4.20
N ILE A 44 3.86 13.17 3.58
CA ILE A 44 4.77 12.24 4.26
C ILE A 44 6.13 12.89 4.53
N ARG A 45 6.68 13.61 3.53
CA ARG A 45 8.00 14.24 3.63
C ARG A 45 8.07 15.34 4.70
N ASP A 46 7.00 16.10 4.85
CA ASP A 46 6.98 17.33 5.65
C ASP A 46 6.25 17.15 6.99
N SER A 47 5.68 15.97 7.26
CA SER A 47 4.96 15.70 8.50
C SER A 47 5.91 15.56 9.69
N PRO A 48 5.73 16.39 10.75
CA PRO A 48 6.60 16.34 11.94
C PRO A 48 6.42 15.04 12.75
N ASP A 49 5.22 14.45 12.74
CA ASP A 49 4.88 13.27 13.53
C ASP A 49 5.09 11.95 12.77
N ILE A 50 5.71 12.01 11.59
CA ILE A 50 5.74 10.87 10.67
C ILE A 50 6.45 9.65 11.27
N ASP A 51 7.48 9.87 12.08
CA ASP A 51 8.23 8.81 12.75
C ASP A 51 7.41 8.09 13.82
N GLY A 52 6.43 8.77 14.43
CA GLY A 52 5.47 8.16 15.36
C GLY A 52 4.38 7.36 14.65
N LEU A 53 4.03 7.74 13.43
CA LEU A 53 2.97 7.09 12.64
C LEU A 53 3.46 5.93 11.78
N SER A 54 4.73 5.97 11.39
CA SER A 54 5.37 4.99 10.52
C SER A 54 6.00 3.85 11.32
N ARG A 55 5.77 2.61 10.86
CA ARG A 55 6.48 1.42 11.36
C ARG A 55 7.95 1.40 10.92
N TYR A 56 8.28 2.11 9.85
CA TYR A 56 9.60 2.14 9.24
C TYR A 56 10.25 3.50 9.46
N ARG A 57 11.56 3.51 9.63
CA ARG A 57 12.33 4.75 9.55
C ARG A 57 12.27 5.28 8.12
N ILE A 58 11.87 6.53 7.96
CA ILE A 58 11.80 7.18 6.65
C ILE A 58 13.10 7.96 6.44
N ILE A 59 13.81 7.65 5.36
CA ILE A 59 15.04 8.35 4.99
C ILE A 59 14.72 9.24 3.79
N HIS A 60 15.02 10.53 3.93
CA HIS A 60 14.69 11.57 2.96
C HIS A 60 15.90 11.76 2.04
N ASN A 61 15.69 11.46 0.76
CA ASN A 61 16.59 11.85 -0.32
C ASN A 61 15.83 12.79 -1.25
N GLU A 62 16.53 13.70 -1.93
CA GLU A 62 15.95 14.80 -2.74
C GLU A 62 14.59 14.48 -3.41
N ASN A 63 14.52 13.36 -4.15
CA ASN A 63 13.32 12.94 -4.87
C ASN A 63 12.74 11.59 -4.39
N LYS A 64 13.19 11.06 -3.25
CA LYS A 64 12.79 9.73 -2.75
C LYS A 64 12.58 9.70 -1.23
N LEU A 65 11.54 9.00 -0.79
CA LEU A 65 11.36 8.62 0.61
C LEU A 65 11.56 7.11 0.73
N ARG A 66 12.62 6.69 1.42
CA ARG A 66 12.99 5.28 1.63
C ARG A 66 12.45 4.76 2.95
N PHE A 67 11.69 3.67 2.91
CA PHE A 67 11.13 3.03 4.09
C PHE A 67 12.03 1.90 4.55
N THR A 68 12.71 2.15 5.67
CA THR A 68 13.82 1.34 6.16
C THR A 68 13.46 0.69 7.49
N ARG A 69 13.78 -0.60 7.65
CA ARG A 69 13.68 -1.29 8.93
C ARG A 69 14.71 -0.73 9.92
N LYS A 70 14.51 -1.00 11.22
CA LYS A 70 15.44 -0.60 12.27
C LYS A 70 16.86 -1.14 12.08
N ASN A 71 17.00 -2.30 11.40
CA ASN A 71 18.28 -2.91 11.06
C ASN A 71 18.97 -2.32 9.81
N GLY A 72 18.44 -1.23 9.23
CA GLY A 72 19.04 -0.55 8.08
C GLY A 72 18.61 -1.08 6.70
N TYR A 73 17.87 -2.19 6.63
CA TYR A 73 17.39 -2.72 5.35
C TYR A 73 16.19 -1.90 4.82
N THR A 74 16.34 -1.31 3.63
CA THR A 74 15.24 -0.61 2.93
C THR A 74 14.31 -1.65 2.31
N LEU A 75 13.00 -1.53 2.51
CA LEU A 75 12.02 -2.46 1.94
C LEU A 75 11.46 -1.94 0.61
N PHE A 76 11.16 -0.66 0.58
CA PHE A 76 10.58 0.02 -0.57
C PHE A 76 10.86 1.52 -0.47
N TRP A 77 10.61 2.23 -1.56
CA TRP A 77 10.58 3.68 -1.56
C TRP A 77 9.44 4.21 -2.42
N ILE A 78 9.07 5.45 -2.16
CA ILE A 78 8.29 6.25 -3.11
C ILE A 78 9.20 7.33 -3.69
N GLU A 79 9.08 7.57 -4.99
CA GLU A 79 9.88 8.57 -5.70
C GLU A 79 9.01 9.44 -6.59
N ILE A 80 9.39 10.71 -6.71
CA ILE A 80 8.77 11.60 -7.70
C ILE A 80 9.15 11.09 -9.08
N ASN A 81 8.14 10.78 -9.89
CA ASN A 81 8.32 10.27 -11.24
C ASN A 81 7.24 10.86 -12.15
N LYS A 82 7.65 11.70 -13.10
CA LYS A 82 6.74 12.41 -14.02
C LYS A 82 6.10 11.49 -15.06
N ASP A 83 6.64 10.31 -15.27
CA ASP A 83 6.12 9.33 -16.23
C ASP A 83 4.98 8.49 -15.61
N GLU A 84 4.79 8.55 -14.29
CA GLU A 84 3.67 7.90 -13.61
C GLU A 84 2.41 8.78 -13.69
N PRO A 85 1.21 8.21 -13.91
CA PRO A 85 -0.05 8.96 -14.02
C PRO A 85 -0.38 9.85 -12.81
N HIS A 86 0.19 9.54 -11.64
CA HIS A 86 -0.04 10.25 -10.40
C HIS A 86 1.20 11.04 -9.91
N GLY A 87 2.28 11.05 -10.69
CA GLY A 87 3.51 11.78 -10.39
C GLY A 87 4.40 11.14 -9.33
N ILE A 88 3.97 10.02 -8.71
CA ILE A 88 4.73 9.27 -7.71
C ILE A 88 4.77 7.80 -8.10
N LYS A 89 5.96 7.22 -8.06
CA LYS A 89 6.19 5.79 -8.22
C LYS A 89 6.49 5.14 -6.89
N LEU A 90 5.85 4.00 -6.61
CA LEU A 90 6.23 3.12 -5.51
C LEU A 90 7.07 1.96 -6.06
N ARG A 91 8.20 1.64 -5.41
CA ARG A 91 9.02 0.49 -5.77
C ARG A 91 9.44 -0.32 -4.55
N GLY A 92 9.12 -1.62 -4.54
CA GLY A 92 9.71 -2.58 -3.61
C GLY A 92 11.11 -3.04 -4.04
N LEU A 93 11.99 -3.32 -3.06
CA LEU A 93 13.35 -3.82 -3.31
C LEU A 93 13.41 -5.30 -3.68
N ASP A 94 12.42 -6.11 -3.27
CA ASP A 94 12.39 -7.56 -3.51
C ASP A 94 11.87 -7.96 -4.91
N GLY A 95 12.06 -7.09 -5.92
CA GLY A 95 12.18 -7.49 -7.34
C GLY A 95 10.97 -8.04 -8.11
N TYR A 96 9.85 -8.41 -7.49
CA TYR A 96 8.75 -9.09 -8.22
C TYR A 96 7.35 -8.49 -8.06
N GLY A 97 7.21 -7.27 -7.54
CA GLY A 97 5.92 -6.56 -7.46
C GLY A 97 4.84 -7.19 -6.55
N ILE A 98 5.06 -8.42 -6.07
CA ILE A 98 4.14 -9.16 -5.19
C ILE A 98 3.86 -8.36 -3.91
N ARG A 99 4.89 -7.73 -3.36
CA ARG A 99 4.81 -6.94 -2.12
C ARG A 99 4.43 -5.47 -2.35
N ASP A 100 4.39 -5.01 -3.60
CA ASP A 100 4.06 -3.62 -3.91
C ASP A 100 2.63 -3.28 -3.49
N ARG A 101 1.71 -4.26 -3.52
CA ARG A 101 0.35 -4.06 -2.97
C ARG A 101 0.34 -3.83 -1.48
N GLU A 102 1.19 -4.55 -0.73
CA GLU A 102 1.31 -4.38 0.72
C GLU A 102 1.94 -3.02 1.05
N PHE A 103 3.00 -2.64 0.33
CA PHE A 103 3.66 -1.36 0.48
C PHE A 103 2.75 -0.19 0.08
N LEU A 104 1.96 -0.35 -0.99
CA LEU A 104 0.94 0.60 -1.39
C LEU A 104 -0.12 0.76 -0.30
N LYS A 105 -0.66 -0.36 0.21
CA LYS A 105 -1.65 -0.33 1.30
C LYS A 105 -1.09 0.33 2.55
N TYR A 106 0.15 0.01 2.91
CA TYR A 106 0.86 0.65 4.02
C TYR A 106 0.97 2.16 3.82
N THR A 107 1.44 2.59 2.63
CA THR A 107 1.65 4.00 2.30
C THR A 107 0.33 4.77 2.31
N ALA A 108 -0.73 4.20 1.71
CA ALA A 108 -2.07 4.76 1.74
C ALA A 108 -2.60 4.92 3.17
N ASN A 109 -2.40 3.94 4.04
CA ASN A 109 -2.80 4.02 5.44
C ASN A 109 -1.99 5.07 6.21
N LEU A 110 -0.69 5.19 5.93
CA LEU A 110 0.14 6.25 6.52
C LEU A 110 -0.39 7.64 6.14
N ILE A 111 -0.68 7.85 4.85
CA ILE A 111 -1.28 9.12 4.35
C ILE A 111 -2.61 9.41 5.05
N ARG A 112 -3.49 8.41 5.16
CA ARG A 112 -4.78 8.57 5.88
C ARG A 112 -4.54 8.97 7.32
N LYS A 113 -3.63 8.30 8.04
CA LYS A 113 -3.30 8.66 9.43
C LYS A 113 -2.86 10.11 9.56
N ILE A 114 -1.95 10.57 8.69
CA ILE A 114 -1.49 11.97 8.68
C ILE A 114 -2.67 12.93 8.46
N LYS A 115 -3.55 12.65 7.49
CA LYS A 115 -4.70 13.51 7.16
C LYS A 115 -5.76 13.58 8.26
N TYR A 116 -5.90 12.54 9.08
CA TYR A 116 -6.89 12.47 10.15
C TYR A 116 -6.31 12.75 11.54
N LEU A 117 -5.04 13.19 11.66
CA LEU A 117 -4.58 13.77 12.92
C LEU A 117 -5.33 15.09 13.16
N PRO A 118 -5.92 15.31 14.34
CA PRO A 118 -6.44 16.62 14.70
C PRO A 118 -5.28 17.63 14.68
N ILE A 119 -5.45 18.71 13.93
CA ILE A 119 -4.55 19.87 14.02
C ILE A 119 -4.75 20.43 15.43
N VAL A 120 -3.73 20.32 16.28
CA VAL A 120 -3.68 20.95 17.61
C VAL A 120 -3.14 22.36 17.45
#